data_AF-A0A5R9P026-F1
#
_entry.id   AF-A0A5R9P026-F1
#
_cell.length_a   1.000
_cell.length_b   1.000
_cell.length_c   1.000
_cell.angle_alpha   90.00
_cell.angle_beta   90.00
_cell.angle_gamma   90.00
#
_symmetry.space_group_name_H-M   'P 1'
#
loop_
_entity.id
_entity.type
_entity.pdbx_description
1 polymer ?
#
loop_
_entity_poly.entity_id
_entity_poly.type
_entity_poly.pdbx_seq_one_letter_code
_entity_poly.pdbx_strand_id
1 'polypeptide(L)'
;MAGWRLFLDDDADTVRRPEISVENREWREDRGLSPTPPDTAFLGAWKIARSVEEALALLDEYGLPTFVSFDHDLCDERPGYTGLKVAEEIVARDMVTGALPENFAYEVHSWNPKGGPRIVGLLKGYLSEKAAGRVDVGNPLNALSQEDAYLKLFTSNP
;
A
#
# COMPACT_ATOMS: atom_id res chain seq x y z
N MET A 1 6.55 -19.17 -3.46
CA MET A 1 5.09 -19.05 -3.66
C MET A 1 4.87 -18.00 -4.73
N ALA A 2 3.87 -18.16 -5.60
CA ALA A 2 3.47 -17.05 -6.47
C ALA A 2 3.00 -15.91 -5.56
N GLY A 3 3.40 -14.67 -5.87
CA GLY A 3 2.97 -13.49 -5.13
C GLY A 3 1.45 -13.30 -5.18
N TRP A 4 0.93 -12.33 -4.43
CA TRP A 4 -0.50 -12.00 -4.41
C TRP A 4 -0.71 -10.49 -4.51
N ARG A 5 -1.94 -10.06 -4.83
CA ARG A 5 -2.28 -8.64 -5.00
C ARG A 5 -3.48 -8.22 -4.14
N LEU A 6 -3.37 -7.05 -3.52
CA LEU A 6 -4.36 -6.44 -2.64
C LEU A 6 -5.05 -5.27 -3.36
N PHE A 7 -6.37 -5.28 -3.34
CA PHE A 7 -7.20 -4.15 -3.71
C PHE A 7 -7.80 -3.57 -2.43
N LEU A 8 -7.38 -2.35 -2.07
CA LEU A 8 -7.85 -1.65 -0.89
C LEU A 8 -8.74 -0.49 -1.34
N ASP A 9 -10.04 -0.57 -1.05
CA ASP A 9 -11.04 0.39 -1.53
C ASP A 9 -12.24 0.45 -0.56
N ASP A 10 -12.82 1.63 -0.36
CA ASP A 10 -13.90 1.85 0.61
C ASP A 10 -15.30 1.57 0.08
N ASP A 11 -15.42 1.43 -1.25
CA ASP A 11 -16.64 1.11 -2.00
C ASP A 11 -17.91 1.80 -1.45
N ALA A 12 -17.83 3.09 -1.08
CA ALA A 12 -19.01 3.91 -0.76
C ALA A 12 -19.99 4.02 -1.96
N ASP A 13 -19.59 3.58 -3.14
CA ASP A 13 -20.30 3.61 -4.42
C ASP A 13 -20.75 2.21 -4.90
N THR A 14 -21.31 1.38 -4.02
CA THR A 14 -22.24 0.26 -4.33
C THR A 14 -21.81 -0.87 -5.30
N VAL A 15 -20.64 -0.81 -5.96
CA VAL A 15 -20.22 -1.84 -6.93
C VAL A 15 -18.77 -2.29 -6.70
N ARG A 16 -18.64 -3.45 -6.05
CA ARG A 16 -17.38 -4.19 -5.78
C ARG A 16 -16.70 -4.67 -7.06
N ARG A 17 -15.95 -3.83 -7.77
CA ARG A 17 -15.29 -4.26 -9.02
C ARG A 17 -13.97 -3.54 -9.25
N PRO A 18 -12.82 -4.21 -9.08
CA PRO A 18 -11.54 -3.76 -9.64
C PRO A 18 -11.66 -3.46 -11.15
N GLU A 19 -12.63 -4.08 -11.82
CA GLU A 19 -12.98 -3.84 -13.22
C GLU A 19 -13.50 -2.40 -13.48
N ILE A 20 -13.94 -1.68 -12.44
CA ILE A 20 -14.54 -0.33 -12.55
C ILE A 20 -13.54 0.78 -12.16
N SER A 21 -12.59 0.51 -11.27
CA SER A 21 -11.53 1.46 -10.90
C SER A 21 -10.21 1.14 -11.60
N VAL A 22 -9.58 0.03 -11.22
CA VAL A 22 -8.22 -0.32 -11.64
C VAL A 22 -8.14 -0.75 -13.11
N GLU A 23 -9.18 -1.38 -13.67
CA GLU A 23 -9.14 -1.87 -15.05
C GLU A 23 -9.97 -1.00 -16.03
N ASN A 24 -10.61 0.07 -15.53
CA ASN A 24 -11.34 1.02 -16.36
C ASN A 24 -10.41 2.11 -16.91
N ARG A 25 -10.23 2.14 -18.23
CA ARG A 25 -9.35 3.11 -18.90
C ARG A 25 -9.71 4.57 -18.64
N GLU A 26 -10.99 4.94 -18.78
CA GLU A 26 -11.42 6.34 -18.64
C GLU A 26 -11.24 6.83 -17.21
N TRP A 27 -11.57 5.98 -16.24
CA TRP A 27 -11.36 6.28 -14.83
C TRP A 27 -9.87 6.47 -14.52
N ARG A 28 -9.00 5.58 -15.02
CA ARG A 28 -7.55 5.71 -14.84
C ARG A 28 -7.00 7.02 -15.42
N GLU A 29 -7.44 7.40 -16.61
CA GLU A 29 -7.04 8.67 -17.24
C GLU A 29 -7.46 9.88 -16.38
N ASP A 30 -8.69 9.87 -15.85
CA ASP A 30 -9.19 10.90 -14.94
C ASP A 30 -8.40 10.96 -13.62
N ARG A 31 -7.88 9.82 -13.15
CA ARG A 31 -6.99 9.74 -11.98
C ARG A 31 -5.53 10.09 -12.27
N GLY A 32 -5.18 10.38 -13.52
CA GLY A 32 -3.78 10.57 -13.94
C GLY A 32 -2.94 9.29 -13.85
N LEU A 33 -3.59 8.13 -13.79
CA LEU A 33 -2.94 6.82 -13.90
C LEU A 33 -2.70 6.47 -15.36
N SER A 34 -1.77 5.54 -15.60
CA SER A 34 -1.57 4.95 -16.93
C SER A 34 -2.89 4.38 -17.46
N PRO A 35 -3.33 4.67 -18.70
CA PRO A 35 -4.56 4.11 -19.27
C PRO A 35 -4.51 2.59 -19.41
N THR A 36 -3.31 2.01 -19.48
CA THR A 36 -3.10 0.57 -19.43
C THR A 36 -2.91 0.16 -17.97
N PRO A 37 -3.73 -0.77 -17.44
CA PRO A 37 -3.55 -1.27 -16.08
C PRO A 37 -2.24 -2.04 -15.92
N PRO A 38 -1.65 -2.09 -14.71
CA PRO A 38 -0.49 -2.91 -14.45
C PRO A 38 -0.80 -4.39 -14.73
N ASP A 39 0.05 -5.06 -15.52
CA ASP A 39 -0.08 -6.50 -15.72
C ASP A 39 0.25 -7.21 -14.40
N THR A 40 -0.80 -7.54 -13.66
CA THR A 40 -0.73 -8.18 -12.33
C THR A 40 -1.58 -9.44 -12.30
N ALA A 41 -2.16 -9.86 -13.44
CA ALA A 41 -3.02 -11.02 -13.53
C ALA A 41 -2.28 -12.31 -13.17
N PHE A 42 -0.96 -12.36 -13.41
CA PHE A 42 -0.10 -13.48 -13.02
C PHE A 42 0.01 -13.67 -11.48
N LEU A 43 -0.38 -12.67 -10.68
CA LEU A 43 -0.47 -12.75 -9.21
C LEU A 43 -1.79 -13.37 -8.72
N GLY A 44 -2.67 -13.78 -9.64
CA GLY A 44 -3.96 -14.41 -9.33
C GLY A 44 -5.09 -13.41 -9.08
N ALA A 45 -6.16 -13.88 -8.44
CA ALA A 45 -7.32 -13.05 -8.12
C ALA A 45 -6.98 -11.97 -7.08
N TRP A 46 -7.64 -10.82 -7.18
CA TRP A 46 -7.56 -9.77 -6.16
C TRP A 46 -8.03 -10.28 -4.81
N LYS A 47 -7.26 -9.98 -3.76
CA LYS A 47 -7.75 -10.00 -2.38
C LYS A 47 -8.26 -8.60 -2.08
N ILE A 48 -9.52 -8.49 -1.66
CA ILE A 48 -10.19 -7.19 -1.48
C ILE A 48 -10.29 -6.91 0.01
N ALA A 49 -9.89 -5.71 0.42
CA ALA A 49 -10.08 -5.17 1.75
C ALA A 49 -10.77 -3.82 1.70
N ARG A 50 -11.65 -3.55 2.67
CA ARG A 50 -12.43 -2.32 2.79
C ARG A 50 -12.19 -1.53 4.06
N SER A 51 -11.37 -2.11 4.93
CA SER A 51 -10.97 -1.52 6.18
C SER A 51 -9.52 -1.86 6.43
N VAL A 52 -8.90 -1.13 7.35
CA VAL A 52 -7.56 -1.46 7.83
C VAL A 52 -7.55 -2.87 8.39
N GLU A 53 -8.56 -3.28 9.17
CA GLU A 53 -8.64 -4.62 9.75
C GLU A 53 -8.63 -5.73 8.70
N GLU A 54 -9.47 -5.61 7.67
CA GLU A 54 -9.51 -6.61 6.60
C GLU A 54 -8.16 -6.69 5.87
N ALA A 55 -7.53 -5.54 5.63
CA ALA A 55 -6.21 -5.50 5.01
C ALA A 55 -5.16 -6.20 5.89
N LEU A 56 -5.13 -5.90 7.19
CA LEU A 56 -4.19 -6.52 8.13
C LEU A 56 -4.43 -8.03 8.27
N ALA A 57 -5.69 -8.48 8.29
CA ALA A 57 -6.01 -9.90 8.30
C ALA A 57 -5.49 -10.61 7.05
N LEU A 58 -5.59 -9.98 5.87
CA LEU A 58 -5.00 -10.51 4.64
C LEU A 58 -3.46 -10.52 4.70
N LEU A 59 -2.82 -9.49 5.27
CA LEU A 59 -1.36 -9.50 5.46
C LEU A 59 -0.91 -10.61 6.42
N ASP A 60 -1.72 -10.93 7.43
CA ASP A 60 -1.45 -12.03 8.37
C ASP A 60 -1.63 -13.41 7.71
N GLU A 61 -2.64 -13.56 6.86
CA GLU A 61 -2.94 -14.83 6.18
C GLU A 61 -1.97 -15.12 5.01
N TYR A 62 -1.63 -14.10 4.21
CA TYR A 62 -0.90 -14.26 2.94
C TYR A 62 0.53 -13.70 2.95
N GLY A 63 0.98 -13.07 4.04
CA GLY A 63 2.25 -12.34 4.08
C GLY A 63 2.18 -11.01 3.33
N LEU A 64 3.31 -10.39 2.99
CA LEU A 64 3.30 -9.11 2.25
C LEU A 64 2.96 -9.31 0.76
N PRO A 65 2.07 -8.48 0.18
CA PRO A 65 1.66 -8.59 -1.21
C PRO A 65 2.79 -8.21 -2.16
N THR A 66 2.67 -8.63 -3.42
CA THR A 66 3.54 -8.18 -4.52
C THR A 66 2.97 -6.94 -5.21
N PHE A 67 1.65 -6.74 -5.17
CA PHE A 67 1.02 -5.54 -5.72
C PHE A 67 -0.09 -5.03 -4.82
N VAL A 68 -0.21 -3.70 -4.69
CA VAL A 68 -1.35 -3.06 -3.99
C VAL A 68 -1.91 -1.91 -4.81
N SER A 69 -3.24 -1.84 -4.95
CA SER A 69 -3.94 -0.63 -5.39
C SER A 69 -4.63 -0.01 -4.18
N PHE A 70 -4.25 1.23 -3.84
CA PHE A 70 -4.70 1.92 -2.62
C PHE A 70 -5.76 2.99 -2.89
N ASP A 71 -6.90 2.90 -2.22
CA ASP A 71 -7.64 4.06 -1.75
C ASP A 71 -7.11 4.52 -0.37
N HIS A 72 -7.18 5.82 -0.11
CA HIS A 72 -6.83 6.39 1.19
C HIS A 72 -8.04 6.41 2.11
N ASP A 73 -9.21 6.86 1.65
CA ASP A 73 -10.37 6.96 2.50
C ASP A 73 -10.95 5.54 2.62
N LEU A 74 -11.25 5.06 3.83
CA LEU A 74 -11.75 3.70 4.08
C LEU A 74 -13.14 3.71 4.74
N CYS A 75 -13.87 4.82 4.57
CA CYS A 75 -15.14 5.11 5.24
C CYS A 75 -15.15 4.78 6.77
N ASP A 76 -13.99 4.82 7.43
CA ASP A 76 -13.83 4.51 8.84
C ASP A 76 -13.79 5.79 9.67
N GLU A 77 -14.64 5.88 10.68
CA GLU A 77 -14.74 7.06 11.54
C GLU A 77 -13.57 7.16 12.53
N ARG A 78 -12.78 6.08 12.72
CA ARG A 78 -11.66 6.08 13.66
C ARG A 78 -10.50 6.90 13.10
N PRO A 79 -9.96 7.87 13.87
CA PRO A 79 -8.82 8.67 13.42
C PRO A 79 -7.62 7.81 13.03
N GLY A 80 -7.11 8.02 11.82
CA GLY A 80 -5.94 7.31 11.30
C GLY A 80 -6.22 5.92 10.73
N TYR A 81 -7.46 5.43 10.72
CA TYR A 81 -7.84 4.19 10.05
C TYR A 81 -8.08 4.43 8.55
N THR A 82 -7.01 4.73 7.83
CA THR A 82 -7.03 5.05 6.40
C THR A 82 -6.12 4.10 5.62
N GLY A 83 -6.16 4.13 4.29
CA GLY A 83 -5.24 3.35 3.48
C GLY A 83 -3.76 3.69 3.69
N LEU A 84 -3.48 4.89 4.23
CA LEU A 84 -2.14 5.21 4.71
C LEU A 84 -1.70 4.26 5.82
N LYS A 85 -2.56 3.93 6.78
CA LYS A 85 -2.24 2.99 7.86
C LYS A 85 -1.87 1.62 7.33
N VAL A 86 -2.51 1.16 6.25
CA VAL A 86 -2.14 -0.11 5.59
C VAL A 86 -0.76 -0.02 4.96
N ALA A 87 -0.43 1.08 4.28
CA ALA A 87 0.91 1.30 3.71
C ALA A 87 2.00 1.36 4.80
N GLU A 88 1.71 2.01 5.93
CA GLU A 88 2.58 2.06 7.11
C GLU A 88 2.86 0.66 7.69
N GLU A 89 1.83 -0.18 7.80
CA GLU A 89 1.96 -1.55 8.31
C GLU A 89 2.73 -2.47 7.35
N ILE A 90 2.61 -2.29 6.03
CA ILE A 90 3.44 -2.99 5.05
C ILE A 90 4.92 -2.65 5.26
N VAL A 91 5.25 -1.36 5.40
CA VAL A 91 6.62 -0.90 5.67
C VAL A 91 7.14 -1.43 7.00
N ALA A 92 6.37 -1.30 8.08
CA ALA A 92 6.77 -1.75 9.40
C ALA A 92 7.06 -3.26 9.43
N ARG A 93 6.20 -4.08 8.81
CA ARG A 93 6.40 -5.52 8.68
C ARG A 93 7.66 -5.85 7.87
N ASP A 94 7.91 -5.15 6.78
CA ASP A 94 9.12 -5.38 5.98
C ASP A 94 10.40 -4.94 6.70
N MET A 95 10.38 -3.85 7.47
CA MET A 95 11.52 -3.44 8.27
C MET A 95 11.93 -4.51 9.29
N VAL A 96 10.96 -5.23 9.86
CA VAL A 96 11.20 -6.30 10.84
C VAL A 96 11.55 -7.62 10.18
N THR A 97 10.92 -7.96 9.05
CA THR A 97 11.01 -9.31 8.46
C THR A 97 11.86 -9.39 7.19
N GLY A 98 12.04 -8.28 6.48
CA GLY A 98 12.63 -8.23 5.15
C GLY A 98 11.80 -8.93 4.07
N ALA A 99 10.53 -9.26 4.35
CA ALA A 99 9.71 -10.13 3.52
C ALA A 99 8.99 -9.45 2.34
N LEU A 100 9.13 -8.12 2.17
CA LEU A 100 8.53 -7.45 1.02
C LEU A 100 9.20 -7.93 -0.27
N PRO A 101 8.43 -8.42 -1.26
CA PRO A 101 8.99 -8.92 -2.51
C PRO A 101 9.85 -7.86 -3.22
N GLU A 102 10.97 -8.27 -3.82
CA GLU A 102 11.85 -7.36 -4.59
C GLU A 102 11.11 -6.67 -5.75
N ASN A 103 10.11 -7.35 -6.31
CA ASN A 103 9.25 -6.85 -7.37
C ASN A 103 7.95 -6.22 -6.84
N PHE A 104 7.90 -5.80 -5.58
CA PHE A 104 6.76 -5.07 -5.03
C PHE A 104 6.49 -3.80 -5.85
N ALA A 105 5.21 -3.61 -6.21
CA ALA A 105 4.74 -2.41 -6.89
C ALA A 105 3.39 -1.98 -6.32
N TYR A 106 3.02 -0.73 -6.58
CA TYR A 106 1.74 -0.19 -6.12
C TYR A 106 1.22 0.89 -7.05
N GLU A 107 -0.06 1.19 -6.92
CA GLU A 107 -0.66 2.42 -7.42
C GLU A 107 -1.58 3.00 -6.34
N VAL A 108 -1.86 4.30 -6.44
CA VAL A 108 -2.78 5.00 -5.54
C VAL A 108 -3.88 5.61 -6.38
N HIS A 109 -5.10 5.17 -6.12
CA HIS A 109 -6.26 5.47 -6.93
C HIS A 109 -7.27 6.38 -6.19
N SER A 110 -6.94 6.73 -4.95
CA SER A 110 -7.71 7.63 -4.09
C SER A 110 -7.97 9.02 -4.68
N TRP A 111 -9.17 9.55 -4.41
CA TRP A 111 -9.52 10.94 -4.67
C TRP A 111 -9.02 11.91 -3.59
N ASN A 112 -8.48 11.41 -2.47
CA ASN A 112 -8.06 12.27 -1.38
C ASN A 112 -6.81 13.09 -1.76
N PRO A 113 -6.90 14.43 -1.92
CA PRO A 113 -5.79 15.25 -2.42
C PRO A 113 -4.63 15.37 -1.42
N LYS A 114 -4.84 14.97 -0.16
CA LYS A 114 -3.80 14.97 0.88
C LYS A 114 -3.36 13.55 1.22
N GLY A 115 -4.29 12.62 1.27
CA GLY A 115 -4.08 11.24 1.65
C GLY A 115 -3.27 10.46 0.61
N GLY A 116 -3.67 10.54 -0.67
CA GLY A 116 -2.98 9.84 -1.75
C GLY A 116 -1.49 10.19 -1.87
N PRO A 117 -1.11 11.49 -1.92
CA PRO A 117 0.29 11.91 -1.95
C PRO A 117 1.13 11.43 -0.75
N ARG A 118 0.52 11.27 0.43
CA ARG A 118 1.23 10.73 1.61
C ARG A 118 1.57 9.25 1.44
N ILE A 119 0.66 8.45 0.90
CA ILE A 119 0.92 7.03 0.57
C ILE A 119 2.07 6.93 -0.44
N VAL A 120 2.00 7.71 -1.52
CA VAL A 120 3.06 7.76 -2.54
C VAL A 120 4.40 8.17 -1.93
N GLY A 121 4.43 9.24 -1.12
CA GLY A 121 5.64 9.73 -0.47
C GLY A 121 6.28 8.69 0.45
N LEU A 122 5.48 8.03 1.29
CA LEU A 122 5.92 6.97 2.19
C LEU A 122 6.55 5.80 1.43
N LEU A 123 5.81 5.20 0.49
CA LEU A 123 6.25 3.99 -0.21
C LEU A 123 7.42 4.29 -1.14
N LYS A 124 7.40 5.43 -1.86
CA LYS A 124 8.53 5.84 -2.71
C LYS A 124 9.79 6.07 -1.88
N GLY A 125 9.69 6.76 -0.75
CA GLY A 125 10.81 7.00 0.16
C GLY A 125 11.38 5.69 0.70
N TYR A 126 10.51 4.83 1.23
CA TYR A 126 10.90 3.53 1.76
C TYR A 126 11.62 2.65 0.73
N LEU A 127 11.03 2.47 -0.46
CA LEU A 127 11.61 1.65 -1.52
C LEU A 127 12.96 2.20 -2.01
N SER A 128 13.10 3.53 -2.08
CA SER A 128 14.37 4.18 -2.43
C SER A 128 15.46 3.90 -1.40
N GLU A 129 15.15 4.01 -0.10
CA GLU A 129 16.09 3.74 0.97
C GLU A 129 16.46 2.25 1.06
N LYS A 130 15.47 1.35 0.87
CA LYS A 130 15.69 -0.10 0.82
C LYS A 130 16.60 -0.47 -0.36
N ALA A 131 16.36 0.10 -1.55
CA ALA A 131 17.20 -0.12 -2.73
C ALA A 131 18.63 0.42 -2.56
N ALA A 132 18.80 1.50 -1.79
CA ALA A 132 20.12 2.05 -1.44
C ALA A 132 20.84 1.27 -0.31
N GLY A 133 20.22 0.24 0.25
CA GLY A 133 20.77 -0.52 1.39
C GLY A 133 20.84 0.29 2.69
N ARG A 134 20.07 1.38 2.80
CA ARG A 134 20.04 2.27 3.97
C ARG A 134 18.96 1.90 4.99
N VAL A 135 18.11 0.93 4.67
CA VAL A 135 17.17 0.31 5.60
C VAL A 135 17.74 -1.03 6.05
N ASP A 136 17.93 -1.19 7.35
CA ASP A 136 18.41 -2.45 7.96
C ASP A 136 17.26 -3.47 8.09
N VAL A 137 16.74 -3.98 6.98
CA VAL A 137 15.60 -4.92 6.99
C VAL A 137 15.96 -6.25 7.69
N GLY A 138 15.01 -6.82 8.44
CA GLY A 138 15.21 -8.12 9.08
C GLY A 138 15.93 -8.07 10.43
N ASN A 139 16.24 -6.87 10.94
CA ASN A 139 16.82 -6.69 12.26
C ASN A 139 15.71 -6.55 13.34
N PRO A 140 15.54 -7.51 14.25
CA PRO A 140 14.51 -7.44 15.29
C PRO A 140 14.72 -6.27 16.27
N LEU A 141 15.91 -5.65 16.32
CA LEU A 141 16.15 -4.43 17.10
C LEU A 141 15.50 -3.18 16.49
N ASN A 142 15.11 -3.20 15.20
CA ASN A 142 14.33 -2.11 14.60
C ASN A 142 12.90 -2.03 15.13
N ALA A 143 12.36 -3.13 15.67
CA ALA A 143 11.06 -3.10 16.32
C ALA A 143 11.07 -2.26 17.61
N LEU A 144 12.26 -2.01 18.20
CA LEU A 144 12.46 -1.22 19.41
C LEU A 144 12.87 0.24 19.14
N SER A 145 13.20 0.60 17.89
CA SER A 145 13.57 1.96 17.47
C SER A 145 12.51 2.63 16.57
N GLN A 146 11.32 2.03 16.49
CA GLN A 146 10.25 2.43 15.57
C GLN A 146 9.90 3.91 15.64
N GLU A 147 9.99 4.59 16.79
CA GLU A 147 9.66 6.01 16.85
C GLU A 147 10.67 6.91 16.09
N ASP A 148 11.97 6.60 16.14
CA ASP A 148 13.03 7.48 15.60
C ASP A 148 13.26 7.33 14.09
N ALA A 149 13.19 6.10 13.57
CA ALA A 149 13.34 5.85 12.13
C ALA A 149 12.11 6.35 11.35
N TYR A 150 10.93 6.19 11.96
CA TYR A 150 9.67 6.67 11.44
C TYR A 150 9.62 8.20 11.47
N LEU A 151 10.01 8.86 12.56
CA LEU A 151 10.10 10.33 12.58
C LEU A 151 11.04 10.87 11.48
N LYS A 152 12.21 10.26 11.25
CA LYS A 152 13.17 10.71 10.22
C LYS A 152 12.63 10.64 8.79
N LEU A 153 11.83 9.63 8.45
CA LEU A 153 11.22 9.51 7.12
C LEU A 153 10.04 10.48 6.94
N PHE A 154 9.33 10.84 8.02
CA PHE A 154 8.13 11.67 7.97
C PHE A 154 8.39 13.17 8.21
N THR A 155 9.53 13.58 8.76
CA THR A 155 9.88 15.00 8.98
C THR A 155 10.78 15.62 7.90
N SER A 156 11.21 14.84 6.91
CA SER A 156 12.26 15.24 5.96
C SER A 156 11.77 15.65 4.57
N ASN A 157 10.48 15.92 4.39
CA ASN A 157 9.97 16.51 3.15
C ASN A 157 9.36 17.90 3.45
N PRO A 158 9.95 19.00 2.95
CA PRO A 158 9.37 20.34 3.08
C PRO A 158 8.08 20.51 2.27
#